data_AF-A0A7X7BNM3-F1
#
_entry.id   AF-A0A7X7BNM3-F1
#
_cell.length_a   1.000
_cell.length_b   1.000
_cell.length_c   1.000
_cell.angle_alpha   90.00
_cell.angle_beta   90.00
_cell.angle_gamma   90.00
#
_symmetry.space_group_name_H-M   'P 1'
#
loop_
_entity.id
_entity.type
_entity.pdbx_description
1 polymer ?
#
loop_
_entity_poly.entity_id
_entity_poly.type
_entity_poly.pdbx_seq_one_letter_code
_entity_poly.pdbx_strand_id
1 'polypeptide(L)'
;MDNQPSGYLPMKERPEPGDKLIFIPVYIAPVEILERSIMQGPRYIYQVVLVDGYNGKTTLVDKKVVTPEMDYIPEAEEKEYLDLKISPMIAKEIAKYGAVPADFQSWKKIIRNRNVSVMEESIKIAWRVYAVRGKEILDTFSGERIQSGCLAGMLFN
;
A
#
# COMPACT_ATOMS: atom_id res chain seq x y z
N MET A 1 16.22 10.80 2.47
CA MET A 1 14.82 10.50 2.84
C MET A 1 14.85 10.14 4.30
N ASP A 2 13.98 10.75 5.11
CA ASP A 2 13.73 10.23 6.46
C ASP A 2 13.18 8.81 6.30
N ASN A 3 13.90 7.84 6.87
CA ASN A 3 13.54 6.42 6.79
C ASN A 3 12.48 6.04 7.84
N GLN A 4 11.84 7.02 8.48
CA GLN A 4 10.81 6.79 9.48
C GLN A 4 9.42 7.13 8.91
N PRO A 5 8.41 6.29 9.19
CA PRO A 5 7.05 6.62 8.81
C PRO A 5 6.59 7.92 9.48
N SER A 6 5.96 8.80 8.69
CA SER A 6 5.32 10.02 9.15
C SER A 6 3.82 9.94 8.92
N GLY A 7 3.04 10.10 9.99
CA GLY A 7 1.59 10.01 9.96
C GLY A 7 1.06 8.60 9.67
N TYR A 8 -0.23 8.55 9.35
CA TYR A 8 -0.99 7.32 9.12
C TYR A 8 -1.64 7.33 7.75
N LEU A 9 -1.82 6.17 7.14
CA LEU A 9 -2.70 6.09 5.98
C LEU A 9 -4.13 6.50 6.39
N PRO A 10 -4.87 7.21 5.52
CA PRO A 10 -6.20 7.68 5.85
C PRO A 10 -7.11 6.51 6.17
N MET A 11 -7.80 6.58 7.31
CA MET A 11 -8.59 5.47 7.81
C MET A 11 -10.03 5.60 7.34
N LYS A 12 -10.50 4.61 6.59
CA LYS A 12 -11.92 4.48 6.24
C LYS A 12 -12.75 4.07 7.46
N GLU A 13 -12.21 3.22 8.31
CA GLU A 13 -12.82 2.79 9.57
C GLU A 13 -11.77 2.89 10.67
N ARG A 14 -12.12 3.55 11.79
CA ARG A 14 -11.18 3.78 12.91
C ARG A 14 -11.20 2.60 13.88
N PRO A 15 -10.09 2.35 14.59
CA PRO A 15 -10.10 1.41 15.71
C PRO A 15 -11.09 1.80 16.81
N GLU A 16 -11.60 0.80 17.52
CA GLU A 16 -12.44 0.97 18.71
C GLU A 16 -11.63 0.74 19.99
N PRO A 17 -12.10 1.28 21.14
CA PRO A 17 -11.52 0.96 22.43
C PRO A 17 -11.44 -0.55 22.68
N GLY A 18 -10.27 -1.02 23.10
CA GLY A 18 -9.99 -2.43 23.36
C GLY A 18 -9.40 -3.20 22.17
N ASP A 19 -9.31 -2.60 20.98
CA ASP A 19 -8.59 -3.20 19.86
C ASP A 19 -7.07 -3.22 20.14
N LYS A 20 -6.41 -4.34 19.83
CA LYS A 20 -4.94 -4.36 19.69
C LYS A 20 -4.58 -3.74 18.34
N LEU A 21 -3.57 -2.88 18.29
CA LEU A 21 -3.15 -2.23 17.06
C LEU A 21 -1.82 -2.78 16.54
N ILE A 22 -1.77 -3.08 15.25
CA ILE A 22 -0.55 -3.42 14.52
C ILE A 22 -0.26 -2.32 13.51
N PHE A 23 0.94 -1.76 13.59
CA PHE A 23 1.42 -0.67 12.75
C PHE A 23 2.44 -1.22 11.77
N ILE A 24 2.11 -1.15 10.48
CA ILE A 24 2.97 -1.60 9.40
C ILE A 24 3.51 -0.37 8.67
N PRO A 25 4.83 -0.21 8.51
CA PRO A 25 5.38 0.89 7.74
C PRO A 25 5.06 0.66 6.27
N VAL A 26 4.54 1.65 5.57
CA VAL A 26 4.13 1.53 4.16
C VAL A 26 4.69 2.68 3.34
N TYR A 27 5.33 2.34 2.22
CA TYR A 27 5.68 3.32 1.20
C TYR A 27 4.45 3.70 0.38
N ILE A 28 4.20 5.00 0.27
CA ILE A 28 3.22 5.58 -0.64
C ILE A 28 3.98 6.01 -1.89
N ALA A 29 3.86 5.24 -2.98
CA ALA A 29 4.57 5.49 -4.22
C ALA A 29 3.60 5.95 -5.32
N PRO A 30 3.53 7.25 -5.64
CA PRO A 30 2.80 7.73 -6.80
C PRO A 30 3.45 7.20 -8.08
N VAL A 31 2.61 6.71 -8.99
CA VAL A 31 3.04 6.15 -10.28
C VAL A 31 2.29 6.81 -11.43
N GLU A 32 3.05 7.09 -12.48
CA GLU A 32 2.53 7.51 -13.77
C GLU A 32 2.61 6.34 -14.73
N ILE A 33 1.50 6.04 -15.39
CA ILE A 33 1.39 4.91 -16.31
C ILE A 33 0.97 5.44 -17.66
N LEU A 34 1.85 5.29 -18.64
CA LEU A 34 1.50 5.47 -20.05
C LEU A 34 1.03 4.14 -20.63
N GLU A 35 -0.28 4.02 -20.81
CA GLU A 35 -0.91 2.88 -21.48
C GLU A 35 -1.03 3.15 -22.99
N ARG A 36 -0.52 2.23 -23.80
CA ARG A 36 -0.66 2.24 -25.26
C ARG A 36 -1.38 0.97 -25.70
N SER A 37 -2.34 1.11 -26.61
CA SER A 37 -3.11 0.01 -27.17
C SER A 37 -3.15 0.17 -28.68
N ILE A 38 -3.18 -0.93 -29.43
CA ILE A 38 -3.35 -0.87 -30.89
C ILE A 38 -4.76 -0.34 -31.25
N MET A 39 -5.76 -0.64 -30.40
CA MET A 39 -7.17 -0.33 -30.64
C MET A 39 -7.61 1.01 -30.05
N GLN A 40 -6.80 1.64 -29.19
CA GLN A 40 -7.16 2.84 -28.44
C GLN A 40 -5.96 3.77 -28.37
N GLY A 41 -6.19 5.08 -28.46
CA GLY A 41 -5.12 6.08 -28.32
C GLY A 41 -4.37 5.98 -26.97
N PRO A 42 -3.17 6.58 -26.87
CA PRO A 42 -2.39 6.57 -25.64
C PRO A 42 -3.16 7.21 -24.48
N ARG A 43 -3.02 6.64 -23.28
CA ARG A 43 -3.63 7.16 -22.06
C ARG A 43 -2.59 7.33 -20.96
N TYR A 44 -2.67 8.46 -20.27
CA TYR A 44 -1.95 8.69 -19.03
C TYR A 44 -2.85 8.37 -17.85
N ILE A 45 -2.39 7.49 -16.98
CA ILE A 45 -3.07 7.07 -15.76
C ILE A 45 -2.17 7.43 -14.57
N TYR A 46 -2.77 8.00 -13.54
CA TYR A 46 -2.07 8.37 -12.30
C TYR A 46 -2.65 7.55 -11.15
N GLN A 47 -1.82 6.75 -10.51
CA GLN A 47 -2.21 5.87 -9.43
C GLN A 47 -1.20 5.95 -8.29
N VAL A 48 -1.52 5.30 -7.18
CA VAL A 48 -0.60 5.13 -6.06
C VAL A 48 -0.45 3.65 -5.79
N VAL A 49 0.79 3.18 -5.68
CA VAL A 49 1.10 1.85 -5.17
C VAL A 49 1.54 1.99 -3.72
N LEU A 50 0.83 1.31 -2.84
CA LEU A 50 1.25 1.13 -1.46
C LEU A 50 2.14 -0.10 -1.40
N VAL A 51 3.37 0.05 -0.89
CA VAL A 51 4.29 -1.07 -0.68
C VAL A 51 4.50 -1.27 0.80
N ASP A 52 4.12 -2.43 1.31
CA ASP A 52 4.37 -2.85 2.68
C ASP A 52 5.89 -2.91 2.92
N GLY A 53 6.37 -2.09 3.85
CA GLY A 53 7.77 -1.97 4.21
C GLY A 53 8.30 -3.17 4.99
N TYR A 54 7.44 -4.05 5.50
CA TYR A 54 7.82 -5.26 6.22
C TYR A 54 7.99 -6.47 5.29
N ASN A 55 7.05 -6.71 4.37
CA ASN A 55 7.04 -7.91 3.52
C ASN A 55 7.05 -7.62 2.00
N GLY A 56 6.97 -6.36 1.57
CA GLY A 56 6.96 -5.98 0.16
C GLY A 56 5.63 -6.18 -0.57
N LYS A 57 4.55 -6.56 0.13
CA LYS A 57 3.21 -6.71 -0.47
C LYS A 57 2.71 -5.38 -1.03
N THR A 58 2.14 -5.43 -2.23
CA THR A 58 1.62 -4.24 -2.91
C THR A 58 0.11 -4.13 -2.84
N THR A 59 -0.41 -2.91 -2.66
CA THR A 59 -1.81 -2.56 -2.89
C THR A 59 -1.88 -1.44 -3.92
N LEU A 60 -2.54 -1.67 -5.06
CA LEU A 60 -2.78 -0.63 -6.06
C LEU A 60 -4.02 0.18 -5.68
N VAL A 61 -3.86 1.50 -5.59
CA VAL A 61 -4.93 2.43 -5.24
C VAL A 61 -5.24 3.28 -6.47
N ASP A 62 -6.50 3.24 -6.91
CA ASP A 62 -7.00 4.06 -8.03
C ASP A 62 -7.26 5.51 -7.59
N LYS A 63 -6.20 6.18 -7.13
CA LYS A 63 -6.18 7.57 -6.72
C LYS A 63 -4.88 8.22 -7.20
N LYS A 64 -4.96 9.49 -7.58
CA LYS A 64 -3.79 10.27 -7.98
C LYS A 64 -2.82 10.52 -6.80
N VAL A 65 -3.36 10.68 -5.59
CA VAL A 65 -2.61 11.00 -4.37
C VAL A 65 -3.23 10.28 -3.18
N VAL A 66 -2.38 9.83 -2.26
CA VAL A 66 -2.76 9.43 -0.90
C VAL A 66 -1.97 10.31 0.07
N THR A 67 -2.68 11.10 0.86
CA THR A 67 -2.08 12.01 1.84
C THR A 67 -2.14 11.36 3.23
N PRO A 68 -1.00 11.18 3.93
CA PRO A 68 -1.00 10.72 5.31
C PRO A 68 -1.77 11.68 6.23
N GLU A 69 -2.52 11.12 7.17
CA GLU A 69 -3.13 11.85 8.29
C GLU A 69 -2.08 12.06 9.38
N MET A 70 -1.94 13.31 9.84
CA MET A 70 -0.96 13.70 10.87
C MET A 70 -1.62 14.01 12.21
N ASP A 71 -2.89 14.43 12.20
CA ASP A 71 -3.59 14.96 13.38
C ASP A 71 -4.29 13.88 14.22
N TYR A 72 -4.32 12.64 13.72
CA TYR A 72 -4.93 11.52 14.41
C TYR A 72 -3.85 10.58 14.96
N ILE A 73 -3.89 10.29 16.26
CA ILE A 73 -3.01 9.33 16.91
C ILE A 73 -3.90 8.18 17.42
N PRO A 74 -3.78 6.96 16.86
CA PRO A 74 -4.54 5.82 17.34
C PRO A 74 -4.17 5.46 18.78
N GLU A 75 -5.16 5.40 19.66
CA GLU A 75 -5.01 4.99 21.06
C GLU A 75 -5.42 3.53 21.21
N ALA A 76 -4.60 2.76 21.93
CA ALA A 76 -4.84 1.36 22.26
C ALA A 76 -3.89 0.95 23.40
N GLU A 77 -4.33 0.01 24.24
CA GLU A 77 -3.53 -0.56 25.33
C GLU A 77 -2.37 -1.40 24.79
N GLU A 78 -2.64 -2.18 23.74
CA GLU A 78 -1.65 -3.01 23.06
C GLU A 78 -1.32 -2.45 21.67
N LYS A 79 -0.04 -2.13 21.45
CA LYS A 79 0.49 -1.63 20.18
C LYS A 79 1.71 -2.43 19.75
N GLU A 80 1.71 -2.86 18.50
CA GLU A 80 2.83 -3.58 17.89
C GLU A 80 3.28 -2.83 16.64
N TYR A 81 4.56 -2.44 16.60
CA TYR A 81 5.16 -1.77 15.44
C TYR A 81 6.06 -2.75 14.70
N LEU A 82 5.82 -2.92 13.41
CA LEU A 82 6.66 -3.76 12.57
C LEU A 82 7.86 -2.97 12.04
N ASP A 83 8.99 -3.68 11.89
CA ASP A 83 10.22 -3.10 11.36
C ASP A 83 10.09 -2.75 9.88
N LEU A 84 10.75 -1.66 9.49
CA LEU A 84 10.97 -1.35 8.08
C LEU A 84 12.13 -2.21 7.54
N LYS A 85 11.80 -3.28 6.80
CA LYS A 85 12.76 -4.24 6.22
C LYS A 85 13.12 -3.94 4.77
N ILE A 86 12.20 -3.31 4.03
CA ILE A 86 12.38 -2.97 2.62
C ILE A 86 13.03 -1.59 2.53
N SER A 87 14.10 -1.45 1.74
CA SER A 87 14.74 -0.16 1.51
C SER A 87 13.95 0.70 0.51
N PRO A 88 14.10 2.04 0.50
CA PRO A 88 13.41 2.90 -0.46
C PRO A 88 13.68 2.52 -1.93
N MET A 89 14.90 2.10 -2.23
CA MET A 89 15.28 1.66 -3.59
C MET A 89 14.55 0.37 -4.00
N ILE A 90 14.42 -0.60 -3.10
CA ILE A 90 13.69 -1.84 -3.36
C ILE A 90 12.19 -1.55 -3.46
N ALA A 91 11.65 -0.70 -2.58
CA ALA A 91 10.24 -0.31 -2.58
C ALA A 91 9.83 0.34 -3.91
N LYS A 92 10.69 1.18 -4.50
CA LYS A 92 10.48 1.76 -5.83
C LYS A 92 10.32 0.67 -6.90
N GLU A 93 11.23 -0.31 -6.94
CA GLU A 93 11.16 -1.39 -7.93
C GLU A 93 9.88 -2.23 -7.72
N ILE A 94 9.57 -2.59 -6.47
CA ILE A 94 8.33 -3.29 -6.13
C ILE A 94 7.09 -2.48 -6.58
N ALA A 95 7.07 -1.17 -6.35
CA ALA A 95 5.97 -0.30 -6.75
C ALA A 95 5.77 -0.31 -8.28
N LYS A 96 6.88 -0.24 -9.04
CA LYS A 96 6.84 -0.31 -10.50
C LYS A 96 6.21 -1.61 -10.99
N TYR A 97 6.56 -2.75 -10.38
CA TYR A 97 5.93 -4.04 -10.70
C TYR A 97 4.47 -4.11 -10.25
N GLY A 98 4.16 -3.61 -9.05
CA GLY A 98 2.80 -3.60 -8.48
C GLY A 98 1.80 -2.71 -9.22
N ALA A 99 2.27 -1.75 -10.00
CA ALA A 99 1.44 -0.89 -10.86
C ALA A 99 0.94 -1.59 -12.14
N VAL A 100 1.47 -2.77 -12.48
CA VAL A 100 1.11 -3.52 -13.68
C VAL A 100 0.12 -4.63 -13.31
N PRO A 101 -1.15 -4.57 -13.77
CA PRO A 101 -2.12 -5.63 -13.47
C PRO A 101 -1.64 -6.99 -13.99
N ALA A 102 -1.97 -8.07 -13.28
CA ALA A 102 -1.59 -9.44 -13.67
C ALA A 102 -2.01 -9.81 -15.11
N ASP A 103 -3.15 -9.27 -15.58
CA ASP A 103 -3.65 -9.45 -16.95
C ASP A 103 -2.73 -8.91 -18.06
N PHE A 104 -1.83 -7.98 -17.72
CA PHE A 104 -0.79 -7.45 -18.61
C PHE A 104 0.48 -8.32 -18.59
N GLN A 105 0.49 -9.44 -17.88
CA GLN A 105 1.61 -10.40 -17.88
C GLN A 105 1.39 -11.58 -18.84
N SER A 106 0.22 -11.69 -19.47
CA SER A 106 -0.13 -12.72 -20.46
C SER A 106 -0.06 -12.18 -21.91
N TRP A 107 -0.42 -13.02 -22.90
CA TRP A 107 -0.36 -12.75 -24.36
C TRP A 107 -0.93 -11.38 -24.80
N LYS A 108 -1.80 -10.77 -23.98
CA LYS A 108 -2.31 -9.40 -24.13
C LYS A 108 -1.22 -8.32 -24.18
N LYS A 109 0.03 -8.59 -23.73
CA LYS A 109 1.21 -7.71 -23.93
C LYS A 109 1.43 -7.31 -25.40
N ILE A 110 1.06 -8.20 -26.32
CA ILE A 110 1.24 -7.97 -27.76
C ILE A 110 0.31 -6.84 -28.27
N ILE A 111 -0.81 -6.60 -27.58
CA ILE A 111 -1.85 -5.65 -27.98
C ILE A 111 -1.86 -4.38 -27.11
N ARG A 112 -1.35 -4.47 -25.87
CA ARG A 112 -1.29 -3.35 -24.91
C ARG A 112 0.03 -3.30 -24.15
N ASN A 113 0.66 -2.13 -24.11
CA ASN A 113 1.90 -1.86 -23.39
C ASN A 113 1.66 -0.79 -22.31
N ARG A 114 2.24 -0.98 -21.12
CA ARG A 114 2.27 0.01 -20.04
C ARG A 114 3.73 0.36 -19.71
N ASN A 115 4.07 1.63 -19.85
CA ASN A 115 5.31 2.18 -19.29
C ASN A 115 4.98 2.81 -17.95
N VAL A 116 5.62 2.32 -16.89
CA VAL A 116 5.43 2.81 -15.52
C VAL A 116 6.64 3.62 -15.09
N SER A 117 6.39 4.83 -14.61
CA SER A 117 7.35 5.69 -13.95
C SER A 117 6.91 5.90 -12.49
N VAL A 118 7.84 5.76 -11.55
CA VAL A 118 7.60 6.05 -10.13
C VAL A 118 8.09 7.47 -9.85
N MET A 119 7.28 8.29 -9.21
CA MET A 119 7.66 9.65 -8.83
C MET A 119 8.50 9.61 -7.54
N GLU A 120 9.80 9.32 -7.67
CA GLU A 120 10.70 9.01 -6.55
C GLU A 120 10.73 10.11 -5.47
N GLU A 121 10.81 11.38 -5.88
CA GLU A 121 10.84 12.52 -4.96
C GLU A 121 9.52 12.70 -4.19
N SER A 122 8.44 12.06 -4.67
CA SER A 122 7.12 12.10 -4.05
C SER A 122 6.81 10.86 -3.20
N ILE A 123 7.76 9.92 -3.07
CA ILE A 123 7.59 8.75 -2.20
C ILE A 123 7.59 9.21 -0.74
N LYS A 124 6.58 8.74 0.01
CA LYS A 124 6.44 8.97 1.45
C LYS A 124 6.39 7.64 2.18
N ILE A 125 6.66 7.66 3.48
CA ILE A 125 6.47 6.50 4.37
C ILE A 125 5.43 6.90 5.41
N ALA A 126 4.42 6.07 5.63
CA ALA A 126 3.37 6.27 6.64
C ALA A 126 3.00 4.95 7.31
N TRP A 127 2.32 5.02 8.45
CA TRP A 127 1.81 3.84 9.14
C TRP A 127 0.48 3.37 8.54
N ARG A 128 0.38 2.12 8.10
CA ARG A 128 -0.90 1.43 7.91
C ARG A 128 -1.25 0.72 9.20
N VAL A 129 -2.48 0.91 9.68
CA VAL A 129 -2.90 0.40 10.98
C VAL A 129 -3.89 -0.74 10.76
N TYR A 130 -3.70 -1.83 11.48
CA TYR A 130 -4.65 -2.92 11.59
C TYR A 130 -5.16 -2.99 13.02
N ALA A 131 -6.47 -3.08 13.17
CA ALA A 131 -7.12 -3.25 14.47
C ALA A 131 -7.54 -4.71 14.64
N VAL A 132 -7.09 -5.36 15.71
CA VAL A 132 -7.34 -6.76 16.02
C VAL A 132 -8.39 -6.86 17.11
N ARG A 133 -9.54 -7.48 16.79
CA ARG A 133 -10.67 -7.69 17.70
C ARG A 133 -11.02 -9.16 17.79
N GLY A 134 -10.47 -9.82 18.81
CA GLY A 134 -10.64 -11.27 18.98
C GLY A 134 -10.09 -12.06 17.79
N LYS A 135 -10.98 -12.55 16.91
CA LYS A 135 -10.62 -13.32 15.70
C LYS A 135 -10.79 -12.53 14.40
N GLU A 136 -11.20 -11.27 14.48
CA GLU A 136 -11.34 -10.39 13.32
C GLU A 136 -10.21 -9.36 13.31
N ILE A 137 -9.79 -8.99 12.10
CA ILE A 137 -8.76 -7.98 11.89
C ILE A 137 -9.28 -7.00 10.86
N LEU A 138 -9.39 -5.75 11.27
CA LEU A 138 -9.80 -4.64 10.43
C LEU A 138 -8.54 -3.98 9.84
N ASP A 139 -8.46 -3.93 8.53
CA ASP A 139 -7.55 -3.01 7.83
C ASP A 139 -8.18 -1.62 7.79
N THR A 140 -7.68 -0.70 8.62
CA THR A 140 -8.33 0.61 8.80
C THR A 140 -8.31 1.46 7.53
N PHE A 141 -7.33 1.23 6.64
CA PHE A 141 -7.22 1.95 5.37
C PHE A 141 -8.32 1.57 4.38
N SER A 142 -8.58 0.26 4.19
CA SER A 142 -9.57 -0.23 3.20
C SER A 142 -10.97 -0.45 3.79
N GLY A 143 -11.06 -0.62 5.12
CA GLY A 143 -12.25 -1.08 5.84
C GLY A 143 -12.54 -2.57 5.67
N GLU A 144 -11.59 -3.34 5.11
CA GLU A 144 -11.75 -4.78 4.93
C GLU A 144 -11.56 -5.52 6.28
N ARG A 145 -12.41 -6.52 6.52
CA ARG A 145 -12.34 -7.42 7.66
C ARG A 145 -11.72 -8.75 7.24
N ILE A 146 -10.67 -9.16 7.95
CA ILE A 146 -9.87 -10.35 7.68
C ILE A 146 -10.05 -11.31 8.86
N GLN A 147 -10.38 -12.57 8.59
CA GLN A 147 -10.42 -13.59 9.64
C GLN A 147 -9.00 -13.96 10.09
N SER A 148 -8.79 -14.08 11.40
CA SER A 148 -7.46 -14.21 12.03
C SER A 148 -6.62 -15.39 11.53
N GLY A 149 -7.25 -16.48 11.07
CA GLY A 149 -6.56 -17.62 10.45
C GLY A 149 -5.78 -17.25 9.18
N CYS A 150 -6.18 -16.18 8.48
CA CYS A 150 -5.49 -15.66 7.30
C CYS A 150 -4.34 -14.70 7.64
N LEU A 151 -4.24 -14.22 8.89
CA LEU A 151 -3.24 -13.21 9.26
C LEU A 151 -1.82 -13.76 9.26
N ALA A 152 -1.62 -14.98 9.76
CA ALA A 152 -0.30 -15.62 9.73
C ALA A 152 0.22 -15.74 8.29
N GLY A 153 -0.67 -16.03 7.33
CA GLY A 153 -0.35 -16.07 5.91
C GLY A 153 -0.22 -14.69 5.23
N MET A 154 -0.63 -13.59 5.88
CA MET A 154 -0.47 -12.23 5.36
C MET A 154 0.75 -11.50 5.96
N LEU A 155 1.14 -11.82 7.19
CA LEU A 155 2.28 -11.21 7.87
C LEU A 155 3.58 -12.01 7.71
N PHE A 156 3.50 -13.34 7.51
CA PHE A 156 4.68 -14.23 7.58
C PHE A 156 4.90 -15.14 6.36
N ASN A 157 4.19 -14.93 5.24
CA ASN A 157 4.48 -15.59 3.95
C ASN A 157 5.18 -14.64 2.98
#